data_AF-A0A7J8WRT8-F1
#
_entry.id   AF-A0A7J8WRT8-F1
#
_cell.length_a   1.000
_cell.length_b   1.000
_cell.length_c   1.000
_cell.angle_alpha   90.00
_cell.angle_beta   90.00
_cell.angle_gamma   90.00
#
_symmetry.space_group_name_H-M   'P 1'
#
loop_
_entity.id
_entity.type
_entity.pdbx_description
1 polymer ?
#
loop_
_entity_poly.entity_id
_entity_poly.type
_entity_poly.pdbx_seq_one_letter_code
_entity_poly.pdbx_strand_id
1 'polypeptide(L)'
;VLGTDELNAYLNKYGIELDPQLAFIVGRHSRKPWTKFINAENQHLALPEAIDFLDKLLRYDHVERLTAKEAMAHPYFYPIRNAESSRIRT
;
A
#
# COMPACT_ATOMS: atom_id res chain seq x y z
N VAL A 1 0.31 8.28 6.40
CA VAL A 1 0.24 6.82 6.56
C VAL A 1 1.64 6.23 6.55
N LEU A 2 2.44 6.50 5.51
CA LEU A 2 3.79 5.94 5.36
C LEU A 2 4.85 6.59 6.27
N GLY A 3 4.63 7.84 6.68
CA GLY A 3 5.58 8.56 7.55
C GLY A 3 6.77 9.12 6.76
N THR A 4 7.57 9.96 7.39
CA THR A 4 8.67 10.69 6.71
C THR A 4 9.99 9.94 6.74
N ASP A 5 10.18 8.98 7.64
CA ASP A 5 11.44 8.22 7.71
C ASP A 5 11.66 7.37 6.44
N GLU A 6 10.61 6.70 5.94
CA GLU A 6 10.68 5.95 4.67
C GLU A 6 10.78 6.85 3.44
N LEU A 7 10.15 8.03 3.47
CA LEU A 7 10.34 9.04 2.42
C LEU A 7 11.81 9.45 2.33
N ASN A 8 12.44 9.75 3.47
CA ASN A 8 13.85 10.14 3.51
C ASN A 8 14.76 8.99 3.03
N ALA A 9 14.47 7.75 3.41
CA ALA A 9 15.19 6.58 2.91
C ALA A 9 15.10 6.46 1.38
N TYR A 10 13.90 6.67 0.82
CA TYR A 10 13.70 6.69 -0.63
C TYR A 10 14.48 7.81 -1.32
N LEU A 11 14.38 9.06 -0.82
CA LEU A 11 15.10 10.21 -1.39
C LEU A 11 16.62 9.96 -1.39
N ASN A 12 17.16 9.45 -0.29
CA ASN A 12 18.58 9.11 -0.16
C ASN A 12 19.00 7.98 -1.11
N LYS A 13 18.18 6.92 -1.24
CA LYS A 13 18.47 5.77 -2.11
C LYS A 13 18.64 6.18 -3.58
N TYR A 14 17.85 7.15 -4.04
CA TYR A 14 17.83 7.60 -5.43
C TYR A 14 18.57 8.92 -5.65
N GLY A 15 19.18 9.51 -4.62
CA GLY A 15 19.87 10.81 -4.72
C GLY A 15 18.93 11.95 -5.13
N ILE A 16 17.66 11.89 -4.71
CA ILE A 16 16.65 12.90 -5.04
C ILE A 16 16.69 13.99 -3.97
N GLU A 17 16.96 15.22 -4.39
CA GLU A 17 16.86 16.39 -3.52
C GLU A 17 15.43 16.93 -3.49
N LEU A 18 14.90 17.10 -2.29
CA LEU A 18 13.60 17.71 -2.08
C LEU A 18 13.75 19.23 -2.05
N ASP A 19 12.89 19.94 -2.78
CA ASP A 19 12.83 21.40 -2.71
C ASP A 19 12.69 21.88 -1.25
N PRO A 20 13.47 22.89 -0.80
CA PRO A 20 13.47 23.33 0.59
C PRO A 20 12.09 23.78 1.12
N GLN A 21 11.26 24.41 0.28
CA GLN A 21 9.92 24.81 0.66
C GLN A 21 9.02 23.60 0.84
N LEU A 22 9.15 22.60 -0.04
CA LEU A 22 8.42 21.33 0.10
C LEU A 22 8.87 20.54 1.34
N ALA A 23 10.18 20.49 1.62
CA ALA A 23 10.71 19.85 2.82
C ALA A 23 10.14 20.47 4.11
N PHE A 24 10.04 21.81 4.14
CA PHE A 24 9.43 22.52 5.25
C PHE A 24 7.94 22.15 5.44
N ILE A 25 7.17 22.07 4.36
CA ILE A 25 5.74 21.72 4.40
C ILE A 25 5.53 20.27 4.84
N VAL A 26 6.37 19.35 4.36
CA VAL A 26 6.28 17.91 4.71
C VAL A 26 6.59 17.68 6.18
N GLY A 27 7.58 18.40 6.74
CA GLY A 27 7.95 18.27 8.15
C GLY A 27 8.34 16.83 8.54
N ARG A 28 8.03 16.44 9.79
CA ARG A 28 8.29 15.10 10.33
C ARG A 28 7.00 14.44 10.76
N HIS A 29 6.74 13.22 10.26
CA HIS A 29 5.56 12.44 10.60
C HIS A 29 5.90 10.97 10.83
N SER A 30 5.34 10.37 11.88
CA SER A 30 5.43 8.93 12.10
C SER A 30 4.56 8.16 11.12
N ARG A 31 4.98 6.92 10.79
CA ARG A 31 4.12 5.95 10.11
C ARG A 31 2.88 5.71 10.98
N LYS A 32 1.70 5.72 10.35
CA LYS A 32 0.43 5.45 11.02
C LYS A 32 -0.04 4.07 10.57
N PRO A 33 -0.37 3.15 11.49
CA PRO A 33 -0.92 1.87 11.09
C PRO A 33 -2.26 2.07 10.38
N TRP A 34 -2.56 1.24 9.39
CA TRP A 34 -3.81 1.29 8.63
C TRP A 34 -5.06 1.14 9.51
N THR A 35 -4.94 0.41 10.62
CA THR A 35 -6.00 0.24 11.62
C THR A 35 -6.51 1.56 12.19
N LYS A 36 -5.70 2.62 12.18
CA LYS A 36 -6.12 3.96 12.62
C LYS A 36 -7.23 4.58 11.74
N PHE A 37 -7.42 4.07 10.53
CA PHE A 37 -8.42 4.57 9.58
C PHE A 37 -9.67 3.69 9.53
N ILE A 38 -9.72 2.63 10.34
CA ILE A 38 -10.87 1.73 10.43
C ILE A 38 -11.87 2.32 11.43
N ASN A 39 -13.14 2.37 11.03
CA ASN A 39 -14.27 2.84 11.83
C ASN A 39 -15.49 1.93 11.64
N ALA A 40 -16.57 2.20 12.37
CA ALA A 40 -17.78 1.37 12.34
C ALA A 40 -18.42 1.27 10.94
N GLU A 41 -18.26 2.29 10.11
CA GLU A 41 -18.82 2.35 8.76
C GLU A 41 -18.02 1.49 7.78
N ASN A 42 -16.69 1.47 7.88
CA ASN A 42 -15.81 0.82 6.90
C ASN A 42 -15.18 -0.50 7.35
N GLN A 43 -15.35 -0.90 8.62
CA GLN A 43 -14.71 -2.11 9.19
C GLN A 43 -15.00 -3.38 8.39
N HIS A 44 -16.18 -3.47 7.78
CA HIS A 44 -16.59 -4.64 6.99
C HIS A 44 -15.83 -4.77 5.66
N LEU A 45 -15.19 -3.69 5.19
CA LEU A 45 -14.34 -3.65 4.00
C LEU A 45 -12.86 -3.81 4.35
N ALA A 46 -12.46 -3.47 5.58
CA ALA A 46 -11.08 -3.46 6.05
C ALA A 46 -10.59 -4.87 6.49
N LEU A 47 -10.78 -5.85 5.61
CA LEU A 47 -10.29 -7.23 5.82
C LEU A 47 -8.76 -7.23 5.95
N PRO A 48 -8.15 -8.13 6.75
CA PRO A 48 -6.70 -8.21 6.89
C PRO A 48 -5.95 -8.29 5.56
N GLU A 49 -6.45 -9.09 4.61
CA GLU A 49 -5.88 -9.26 3.28
C GLU A 49 -6.02 -8.00 2.41
N ALA A 50 -7.08 -7.21 2.61
CA ALA A 50 -7.28 -5.95 1.91
C ALA A 50 -6.27 -4.90 2.37
N ILE A 51 -6.04 -4.82 3.68
CA ILE A 51 -5.06 -3.92 4.29
C ILE A 51 -3.63 -4.32 3.89
N ASP A 52 -3.31 -5.61 3.93
CA ASP A 52 -2.02 -6.14 3.48
C ASP A 52 -1.78 -5.87 1.98
N PHE A 53 -2.81 -6.05 1.14
CA PHE A 53 -2.73 -5.71 -0.27
C PHE A 53 -2.43 -4.22 -0.49
N LEU A 54 -3.16 -3.34 0.21
CA LEU A 54 -2.97 -1.90 0.13
C LEU A 54 -1.56 -1.47 0.57
N ASP A 55 -1.03 -2.07 1.65
CA ASP A 55 0.30 -1.77 2.17
C ASP A 55 1.41 -2.09 1.16
N LYS A 56 1.26 -3.19 0.41
CA LYS A 56 2.22 -3.61 -0.62
C LYS A 56 2.12 -2.78 -1.92
N LEU A 57 1.04 -2.02 -2.10
CA LEU A 57 0.91 -1.08 -3.22
C LEU A 57 1.42 0.31 -2.87
N LEU A 58 1.10 0.80 -1.65
CA LEU A 58 1.44 2.14 -1.22
C LEU A 58 2.83 2.17 -0.57
N ARG A 59 3.86 2.07 -1.41
CA ARG A 59 5.28 2.21 -1.02
C ARG A 59 5.91 3.46 -1.65
N TYR A 60 6.76 4.14 -0.90
CA TYR A 60 7.58 5.22 -1.45
C TYR A 60 8.47 4.69 -2.56
N ASP A 61 9.21 3.63 -2.24
CA ASP A 61 10.03 2.94 -3.20
C ASP A 61 9.16 2.25 -4.26
N HIS A 62 9.31 2.71 -5.50
CA HIS A 62 8.52 2.23 -6.62
C HIS A 62 8.88 0.80 -7.00
N VAL A 63 10.10 0.32 -6.70
CA VAL A 63 10.47 -1.08 -6.96
C VAL A 63 9.90 -2.06 -5.93
N GLU A 64 9.47 -1.58 -4.76
CA GLU A 64 8.81 -2.42 -3.75
C GLU A 64 7.31 -2.63 -4.01
N ARG A 65 6.73 -1.86 -4.92
CA ARG A 65 5.29 -1.96 -5.24
C ARG A 65 5.03 -3.26 -5.99
N LEU A 66 3.94 -3.93 -5.66
CA LEU A 66 3.48 -5.08 -6.46
C LEU A 66 3.26 -4.66 -7.91
N THR A 67 3.80 -5.45 -8.82
CA THR A 67 3.41 -5.40 -10.23
C THR A 67 1.94 -5.84 -10.38
N ALA A 68 1.31 -5.51 -11.51
CA ALA A 68 -0.06 -5.96 -11.79
C ALA A 68 -0.20 -7.49 -11.70
N LYS A 69 0.80 -8.24 -12.19
CA LYS A 69 0.79 -9.70 -12.15
C LYS A 69 0.84 -10.24 -10.70
N GLU A 70 1.69 -9.66 -9.85
CA GLU A 70 1.78 -10.05 -8.44
C GLU A 70 0.52 -9.63 -7.66
N ALA A 71 -0.02 -8.45 -7.98
CA ALA A 71 -1.26 -7.95 -7.39
C ALA A 71 -2.44 -8.86 -7.67
N MET A 72 -2.61 -9.33 -8.91
CA MET A 72 -3.65 -10.31 -9.27
C MET A 72 -3.49 -11.66 -8.55
N ALA A 73 -2.26 -12.03 -8.21
CA ALA A 73 -1.96 -13.26 -7.45
C ALA A 73 -2.21 -13.12 -5.94
N HIS A 74 -2.44 -11.91 -5.43
CA HIS A 74 -2.58 -11.63 -3.99
C HIS A 74 -3.75 -12.42 -3.33
N PRO A 75 -3.59 -12.86 -2.06
CA PRO A 75 -4.65 -13.50 -1.26
C PRO A 75 -6.00 -12.80 -1.27
N TYR A 76 -5.99 -11.47 -1.29
CA TYR A 76 -7.21 -10.66 -1.37
C TYR A 76 -8.13 -11.05 -2.53
N PHE A 77 -7.58 -11.51 -3.66
CA PHE A 77 -8.35 -11.91 -4.84
C PHE A 77 -8.67 -13.42 -4.91
N TYR A 78 -8.36 -14.21 -3.89
CA TYR A 78 -8.64 -15.65 -3.88
C TYR A 78 -10.11 -15.98 -4.18
N PRO A 79 -11.12 -15.31 -3.56
CA PRO A 79 -12.52 -15.60 -3.85
C PRO A 79 -12.88 -15.39 -5.33
N ILE A 80 -12.33 -14.35 -5.96
CA ILE A 80 -12.57 -14.03 -7.36
C ILE A 80 -11.94 -15.08 -8.28
N ARG A 81 -10.68 -15.46 -8.04
CA ARG A 81 -10.00 -16.47 -8.88
C ARG A 81 -10.64 -17.85 -8.77
N ASN A 82 -11.13 -18.22 -7.59
CA ASN A 82 -11.82 -19.49 -7.38
C ASN A 82 -13.18 -19.51 -8.11
N ALA A 83 -13.92 -18.39 -8.07
CA ALA A 83 -15.17 -18.25 -8.81
C ALA A 83 -14.95 -18.31 -10.33
N GLU A 84 -13.95 -17.58 -10.86
CA GLU A 84 -13.59 -17.61 -12.28
C GLU A 84 -13.15 -19.00 -12.75
N SER A 85 -12.32 -19.69 -11.95
CA SER A 85 -11.89 -21.06 -12.25
C SER A 85 -13.06 -22.07 -12.30
N SER A 86 -14.11 -21.82 -11.52
CA SER A 86 -15.31 -22.67 -11.50
C SER A 86 -16.21 -22.39 -12.71
N ARG A 87 -16.30 -21.12 -13.14
CA ARG A 87 -17.05 -20.72 -14.35
C ARG A 87 -16.48 -21.31 -15.62
N ILE A 88 -15.15 -21.35 -15.78
CA ILE A 88 -14.49 -21.89 -16.98
C ILE A 88 -14.66 -23.41 -17.12
N ARG A 89 -14.95 -24.11 -16.02
CA ARG A 89 -15.12 -25.58 -15.99
C ARG A 89 -16.55 -26.04 -16.27
N THR A 90 -17.50 -25.11 -16.40
CA THR A 90 -18.92 -25.38 -16.71
C THR A 90 -19.18 -25.02 -18.17
#